data_AF-A0A7K2TJ66-F1
#
_entry.id   AF-A0A7K2TJ66-F1
#
_cell.length_a   1.000
_cell.length_b   1.000
_cell.length_c   1.000
_cell.angle_alpha   90.00
_cell.angle_beta   90.00
_cell.angle_gamma   90.00
#
_symmetry.space_group_name_H-M   'P 1'
#
loop_
_entity.id
_entity.type
_entity.pdbx_description
1 polymer ?
#
loop_
_entity_poly.entity_id
_entity_poly.type
_entity_poly.pdbx_seq_one_letter_code
_entity_poly.pdbx_strand_id
1 'polypeptide(L)'
;MTDVKELAYVVYEVSDLADWENFGVTLLGMQLGARTADGFTLRTDEKAHRWIITEGPADDLAVSGYEVASEEALDRLTARLTEAGIEVTEGGAELAAARRVDRLVRVTDPMGNRIELVTGLADADTPFHSATLLGTFVTGTGGAGHHVLLSKGVPREEYMAFYEGLLGFRISDIIVEELAPGIVADLIFLHCNPRHHSVAFGDMPHAKKTHHFMLEVSDIRDVGTAYDRCMDAEQPFEMTLGMHPNDHMFSFYVRTPSGFSVEYGWGGLLIDDETWQVRTLDRLHSWGHRPPEAVHELLGRAPFTNQSPEGAH
;
A
#
# COMPACT_ATOMS: atom_id res chain seq x y z
N MET A 1 1.09 20.36 -11.80
CA MET A 1 1.55 19.54 -10.67
C MET A 1 0.37 19.44 -9.72
N THR A 2 0.06 18.24 -9.22
CA THR A 2 -1.02 18.06 -8.26
C THR A 2 -0.70 18.78 -6.94
N ASP A 3 -1.72 19.21 -6.21
CA ASP A 3 -1.57 19.81 -4.88
C ASP A 3 -1.25 18.74 -3.82
N VAL A 4 -1.56 17.47 -4.10
CA VAL A 4 -1.24 16.30 -3.26
C VAL A 4 0.16 15.80 -3.59
N LYS A 5 1.03 15.64 -2.59
CA LYS A 5 2.42 15.18 -2.79
C LYS A 5 2.60 13.69 -2.65
N GLU A 6 2.06 13.09 -1.59
CA GLU A 6 2.36 11.69 -1.29
C GLU A 6 1.34 11.08 -0.33
N LEU A 7 1.28 9.75 -0.30
CA LEU A 7 0.67 9.01 0.80
C LEU A 7 1.58 9.20 2.03
N ALA A 8 1.14 10.05 2.95
CA ALA A 8 1.92 10.45 4.12
C ALA A 8 1.92 9.33 5.15
N TYR A 9 0.73 8.81 5.46
CA TYR A 9 0.54 7.69 6.37
C TYR A 9 -0.78 6.96 6.12
N VAL A 10 -0.89 5.75 6.66
CA VAL A 10 -2.13 4.97 6.72
C VAL A 10 -2.45 4.61 8.17
N VAL A 11 -3.73 4.68 8.54
CA VAL A 11 -4.21 4.24 9.86
C VAL A 11 -4.99 2.95 9.69
N TYR A 12 -4.58 1.92 10.43
CA TYR A 12 -5.31 0.66 10.54
C TYR A 12 -5.85 0.50 11.95
N GLU A 13 -7.14 0.21 12.05
CA GLU A 13 -7.69 -0.42 13.25
C GLU A 13 -7.37 -1.91 13.19
N VAL A 14 -6.96 -2.51 14.30
CA VAL A 14 -6.56 -3.92 14.35
C VAL A 14 -7.12 -4.61 15.58
N SER A 15 -7.34 -5.92 15.46
CA SER A 15 -7.85 -6.77 16.55
C SER A 15 -6.74 -7.33 17.46
N ASP A 16 -5.50 -7.43 16.98
CA ASP A 16 -4.35 -7.90 17.76
C ASP A 16 -3.10 -7.04 17.49
N LEU A 17 -2.74 -6.21 18.47
CA LEU A 17 -1.58 -5.33 18.39
C LEU A 17 -0.25 -6.10 18.42
N ALA A 18 -0.18 -7.20 19.17
CA ALA A 18 1.08 -7.94 19.34
C ALA A 18 1.45 -8.67 18.04
N ASP A 19 0.45 -9.30 17.40
CA ASP A 19 0.65 -9.95 16.11
C ASP A 19 1.01 -8.95 15.02
N TRP A 20 0.38 -7.77 15.00
CA TRP A 20 0.73 -6.71 14.05
C TRP A 20 2.13 -6.15 14.24
N GLU A 21 2.59 -5.98 15.47
CA GLU A 21 3.95 -5.55 15.74
C GLU A 21 4.96 -6.60 15.29
N ASN A 22 4.72 -7.88 15.63
CA ASN A 22 5.59 -8.96 15.18
C ASN A 22 5.63 -9.04 13.65
N PHE A 23 4.47 -8.95 13.00
CA PHE A 23 4.37 -8.98 11.54
C PHE A 23 5.14 -7.80 10.90
N GLY A 24 4.85 -6.57 11.30
CA GLY A 24 5.49 -5.39 10.71
C GLY A 24 6.99 -5.27 11.03
N VAL A 25 7.38 -5.54 12.27
CA VAL A 25 8.78 -5.33 12.72
C VAL A 25 9.64 -6.54 12.41
N THR A 26 9.25 -7.74 12.85
CA THR A 26 10.08 -8.94 12.76
C THR A 26 10.11 -9.51 11.34
N LEU A 27 8.94 -9.57 10.67
CA LEU A 27 8.86 -10.22 9.36
C LEU A 27 9.19 -9.24 8.23
N LEU A 28 8.55 -8.06 8.25
CA LEU A 28 8.68 -7.05 7.19
C LEU A 28 9.83 -6.07 7.40
N GLY A 29 10.45 -6.02 8.59
CA GLY A 29 11.61 -5.18 8.84
C GLY A 29 11.31 -3.69 9.02
N MET A 30 10.05 -3.33 9.27
CA MET A 30 9.69 -1.96 9.63
C MET A 30 10.23 -1.63 11.03
N GLN A 31 10.43 -0.35 11.31
CA GLN A 31 10.89 0.08 12.63
C GLN A 31 9.70 0.44 13.51
N LEU A 32 9.65 -0.10 14.72
CA LEU A 32 8.72 0.36 15.75
C LEU A 32 8.98 1.84 16.07
N GLY A 33 7.95 2.65 15.93
CA GLY A 33 7.94 4.08 16.27
C GLY A 33 7.45 4.33 17.68
N ALA A 34 6.50 5.25 17.83
CA ALA A 34 5.94 5.61 19.12
C ALA A 34 4.90 4.58 19.58
N ARG A 35 4.86 4.32 20.88
CA ARG A 35 3.68 3.71 21.53
C ARG A 35 2.66 4.79 21.83
N THR A 36 1.41 4.52 21.55
CA THR A 36 0.28 5.39 21.89
C THR A 36 -0.54 4.74 23.00
N ALA A 37 -1.62 5.41 23.45
CA ALA A 37 -2.52 4.84 24.45
C ALA A 37 -3.18 3.54 23.94
N ASP A 38 -3.52 3.52 22.65
CA ASP A 38 -4.35 2.49 22.03
C ASP A 38 -3.61 1.71 20.94
N GLY A 39 -2.27 1.78 20.88
CA GLY A 39 -1.51 1.10 19.85
C GLY A 39 -0.07 1.59 19.68
N PHE A 40 0.39 1.63 18.43
CA PHE A 40 1.76 2.02 18.10
C PHE A 40 1.87 2.53 16.65
N THR A 41 3.02 3.11 16.32
CA THR A 41 3.34 3.50 14.94
C THR A 41 4.47 2.68 14.38
N LEU A 42 4.53 2.57 13.05
CA LEU A 42 5.63 1.98 12.31
C LEU A 42 6.24 2.99 11.36
N ARG A 43 7.56 2.89 11.20
CA ARG A 43 8.39 3.73 10.34
C ARG A 43 9.07 2.88 9.28
N THR A 44 9.23 3.46 8.10
CA THR A 44 10.06 2.92 7.01
C THR A 44 11.10 3.93 6.54
N ASP A 45 11.09 5.13 7.13
CA ASP A 45 11.99 6.24 6.81
C ASP A 45 12.10 7.24 7.98
N GLU A 46 12.65 8.42 7.67
CA GLU A 46 12.91 9.49 8.63
C GLU A 46 11.65 10.17 9.18
N LYS A 47 10.44 9.85 8.66
CA LYS A 47 9.20 10.40 9.20
C LYS A 47 8.88 9.83 10.59
N ALA A 48 8.13 10.60 11.37
CA ALA A 48 7.66 10.20 12.69
C ALA A 48 6.87 8.88 12.65
N HIS A 49 6.14 8.66 11.56
CA HIS A 49 5.49 7.40 11.22
C HIS A 49 5.00 7.41 9.76
N ARG A 50 4.74 6.21 9.25
CA ARG A 50 4.06 5.97 7.97
C ARG A 50 2.86 5.04 8.14
N TRP A 51 2.82 4.25 9.20
CA TRP A 51 1.64 3.49 9.61
C TRP A 51 1.32 3.80 11.07
N ILE A 52 0.05 4.02 11.35
CA ILE A 52 -0.51 4.12 12.70
C ILE A 52 -1.39 2.90 12.91
N ILE A 53 -1.00 2.05 13.84
CA ILE A 53 -1.72 0.84 14.21
C ILE A 53 -2.44 1.13 15.51
N THR A 54 -3.77 1.08 15.50
CA THR A 54 -4.61 1.33 16.67
C THR A 54 -5.51 0.14 16.91
N GLU A 55 -5.78 -0.19 18.17
CA GLU A 55 -6.80 -1.18 18.49
C GLU A 55 -8.16 -0.66 18.06
N GLY A 56 -8.97 -1.50 17.41
CA GLY A 56 -10.30 -1.11 16.98
C GLY A 56 -11.09 -2.22 16.29
N PRO A 57 -12.44 -2.12 16.30
CA PRO A 57 -13.31 -3.19 15.83
C PRO A 57 -13.36 -3.32 14.30
N ALA A 58 -12.88 -2.33 13.53
CA ALA A 58 -12.92 -2.44 12.07
C ALA A 58 -11.95 -3.52 11.55
N ASP A 59 -10.81 -3.72 12.24
CA ASP A 59 -9.75 -4.65 11.82
C ASP A 59 -9.35 -4.44 10.34
N ASP A 60 -9.26 -3.19 9.90
CA ASP A 60 -9.22 -2.77 8.49
C ASP A 60 -8.73 -1.31 8.39
N LEU A 61 -8.64 -0.80 7.16
CA LEU A 61 -8.33 0.60 6.87
C LEU A 61 -9.29 1.55 7.58
N ALA A 62 -8.74 2.39 8.45
CA ALA A 62 -9.46 3.45 9.13
C ALA A 62 -9.31 4.80 8.40
N VAL A 63 -8.08 5.14 7.98
CA VAL A 63 -7.77 6.44 7.37
C VAL A 63 -6.62 6.35 6.36
N SER A 64 -6.74 7.09 5.27
CA SER A 64 -5.67 7.37 4.32
C SER A 64 -5.23 8.84 4.46
N GLY A 65 -3.99 9.08 4.90
CA GLY A 65 -3.43 10.42 5.05
C GLY A 65 -2.57 10.81 3.86
N TYR A 66 -2.90 11.91 3.17
CA TYR A 66 -2.12 12.45 2.07
C TYR A 66 -1.53 13.81 2.43
N GLU A 67 -0.21 13.95 2.30
CA GLU A 67 0.45 15.24 2.50
C GLU A 67 0.26 16.10 1.25
N VAL A 68 -0.09 17.37 1.45
CA VAL A 68 -0.25 18.36 0.39
C VAL A 68 0.93 19.33 0.35
N ALA A 69 1.06 20.06 -0.75
CA ALA A 69 2.25 20.86 -1.05
C ALA A 69 2.54 21.99 -0.04
N SER A 70 1.49 22.61 0.49
CA SER A 70 1.58 23.71 1.45
C SER A 70 0.21 23.96 2.11
N GLU A 71 0.16 24.83 3.12
CA GLU A 71 -1.11 25.28 3.70
C GLU A 71 -2.03 25.93 2.66
N GLU A 72 -1.48 26.70 1.71
CA GLU A 72 -2.28 27.30 0.64
C GLU A 72 -2.82 26.23 -0.33
N ALA A 73 -2.10 25.12 -0.52
CA ALA A 73 -2.60 23.98 -1.29
C ALA A 73 -3.73 23.27 -0.55
N LEU A 74 -3.62 23.13 0.78
CA LEU A 74 -4.69 22.60 1.62
C LEU A 74 -5.94 23.46 1.53
N ASP A 75 -5.81 24.79 1.57
CA ASP A 75 -6.93 25.72 1.44
C ASP A 75 -7.58 25.64 0.06
N ARG A 76 -6.79 25.55 -1.02
CA ARG A 76 -7.32 25.37 -2.38
C ARG A 76 -8.10 24.07 -2.54
N LEU A 77 -7.56 22.96 -2.03
CA LEU A 77 -8.24 21.67 -2.07
C LEU A 77 -9.52 21.69 -1.23
N THR A 78 -9.47 22.27 -0.03
CA THR A 78 -10.63 22.44 0.86
C THR A 78 -11.74 23.23 0.18
N ALA A 79 -11.41 24.36 -0.44
CA ALA A 79 -12.37 25.18 -1.17
C ALA A 79 -12.99 24.41 -2.35
N ARG A 80 -12.16 23.71 -3.15
CA ARG A 80 -12.62 22.90 -4.29
C ARG A 80 -13.56 21.78 -3.88
N LEU A 81 -13.21 21.06 -2.80
CA LEU A 81 -14.04 19.98 -2.24
C LEU A 81 -15.38 20.52 -1.74
N THR A 82 -15.36 21.65 -1.03
CA THR A 82 -16.57 22.30 -0.52
C THR A 82 -17.49 22.79 -1.65
N GLU A 83 -16.92 23.39 -2.71
CA GLU A 83 -17.66 23.84 -3.90
C GLU A 83 -18.30 22.66 -4.65
N ALA A 84 -17.64 21.50 -4.66
CA ALA A 84 -18.18 20.25 -5.19
C ALA A 84 -19.23 19.58 -4.28
N GLY A 85 -19.57 20.19 -3.13
CA GLY A 85 -20.56 19.68 -2.19
C GLY A 85 -20.06 18.57 -1.25
N ILE A 86 -18.75 18.34 -1.20
CA ILE A 86 -18.15 17.40 -0.24
C ILE A 86 -18.07 18.05 1.13
N GLU A 87 -18.53 17.35 2.17
CA GLU A 87 -18.37 17.80 3.55
C GLU A 87 -16.89 17.75 3.96
N VAL A 88 -16.34 18.91 4.30
CA VAL A 88 -14.96 19.06 4.79
C VAL A 88 -14.98 19.44 6.27
N THR A 89 -14.26 18.67 7.08
CA THR A 89 -14.12 18.95 8.53
C THR A 89 -12.67 19.27 8.86
N GLU A 90 -12.41 20.46 9.39
CA GLU A 90 -11.10 20.84 9.91
C GLU A 90 -10.69 19.95 11.10
N GLY A 91 -9.44 19.51 11.14
CA GLY A 91 -8.87 18.76 12.25
C GLY A 91 -8.52 19.67 13.41
N GLY A 92 -8.96 19.31 14.62
CA GLY A 92 -8.56 20.01 15.84
C GLY A 92 -7.09 19.77 16.20
N ALA A 93 -6.53 20.64 17.05
CA ALA A 93 -5.13 20.58 17.48
C ALA A 93 -4.73 19.23 18.10
N GLU A 94 -5.64 18.58 18.85
CA GLU A 94 -5.39 17.25 19.43
C GLU A 94 -5.17 16.18 18.36
N LEU A 95 -5.97 16.20 17.29
CA LEU A 95 -5.83 15.25 16.18
C LEU A 95 -4.56 15.54 15.36
N ALA A 96 -4.27 16.81 15.09
CA ALA A 96 -3.04 17.20 14.41
C ALA A 96 -1.79 16.76 15.19
N ALA A 97 -1.78 16.96 16.51
CA ALA A 97 -0.70 16.48 17.38
C ALA A 97 -0.58 14.94 17.38
N ALA A 98 -1.71 14.22 17.43
CA ALA A 98 -1.73 12.76 17.36
C ALA A 98 -1.21 12.21 16.02
N ARG A 99 -1.47 12.93 14.91
CA ARG A 99 -0.92 12.63 13.58
C ARG A 99 0.47 13.18 13.34
N ARG A 100 1.03 13.97 14.27
CA ARG A 100 2.33 14.65 14.11
C ARG A 100 2.39 15.48 12.83
N VAL A 101 1.32 16.21 12.55
CA VAL A 101 1.19 17.14 11.42
C VAL A 101 0.88 18.55 11.92
N ASP A 102 1.16 19.56 11.11
CA ASP A 102 0.86 20.96 11.46
C ASP A 102 -0.64 21.26 11.36
N ARG A 103 -1.27 20.78 10.28
CA ARG A 103 -2.70 20.99 10.01
C ARG A 103 -3.25 19.82 9.21
N LEU A 104 -4.54 19.56 9.36
CA LEU A 104 -5.26 18.59 8.55
C LEU A 104 -6.73 18.93 8.36
N VAL A 105 -7.29 18.49 7.25
CA VAL A 105 -8.74 18.42 7.03
C VAL A 105 -9.15 16.98 6.73
N ARG A 106 -10.38 16.63 7.11
CA ARG A 106 -10.97 15.31 6.90
C ARG A 106 -12.10 15.40 5.88
N VAL A 107 -12.12 14.44 4.97
CA VAL A 107 -13.23 14.20 4.05
C VAL A 107 -13.52 12.70 3.97
N THR A 108 -14.65 12.35 3.35
CA THR A 108 -15.00 10.96 3.02
C THR A 108 -15.02 10.83 1.51
N ASP A 109 -14.33 9.82 0.98
CA ASP A 109 -14.35 9.53 -0.45
C ASP A 109 -15.68 8.86 -0.87
N PRO A 110 -15.96 8.71 -2.18
CA PRO A 110 -17.19 8.07 -2.66
C PRO A 110 -17.37 6.62 -2.21
N MET A 111 -16.30 5.94 -1.79
CA MET A 111 -16.33 4.56 -1.28
C MET A 111 -16.55 4.50 0.24
N GLY A 112 -16.72 5.64 0.91
CA GLY A 112 -16.90 5.71 2.36
C GLY A 112 -15.59 5.61 3.15
N ASN A 113 -14.43 5.77 2.51
CA ASN A 113 -13.13 5.79 3.18
C ASN A 113 -12.87 7.20 3.73
N ARG A 114 -12.28 7.27 4.92
CA ARG A 114 -11.84 8.54 5.50
C ARG A 114 -10.50 8.95 4.92
N ILE A 115 -10.46 10.15 4.37
CA ILE A 115 -9.24 10.77 3.85
C ILE A 115 -8.85 11.93 4.76
N GLU A 116 -7.58 11.99 5.15
CA GLU A 116 -6.96 13.13 5.81
C GLU A 116 -6.02 13.83 4.80
N LEU A 117 -6.28 15.09 4.49
CA LEU A 117 -5.34 15.93 3.73
C LEU A 117 -4.54 16.75 4.74
N VAL A 118 -3.21 16.65 4.72
CA VAL A 118 -2.36 17.15 5.81
C VAL A 118 -1.20 18.00 5.32
N THR A 119 -0.66 18.83 6.20
CA THR A 119 0.59 19.56 5.99
C THR A 119 1.58 19.29 7.12
N GLY A 120 2.87 19.20 6.79
CA GLY A 120 3.94 19.22 7.78
C GLY A 120 4.04 17.94 8.60
N LEU A 121 4.00 16.77 7.94
CA LEU A 121 4.28 15.52 8.64
C LEU A 121 5.70 15.56 9.21
N ALA A 122 5.79 15.54 10.54
CA ALA A 122 7.04 15.68 11.27
C ALA A 122 8.01 14.53 10.98
N ASP A 123 9.30 14.87 11.02
CA ASP A 123 10.35 13.87 11.07
C ASP A 123 10.43 13.25 12.47
N ALA A 124 11.02 12.06 12.55
CA ALA A 124 11.32 11.40 13.82
C ALA A 124 12.54 12.04 14.49
N ASP A 125 12.61 11.94 15.81
CA ASP A 125 13.75 12.46 16.59
C ASP A 125 15.03 11.63 16.42
N THR A 126 14.92 10.46 15.78
CA THR A 126 16.02 9.49 15.58
C THR A 126 16.07 9.00 14.14
N PRO A 127 17.26 8.71 13.59
CA PRO A 127 17.41 8.09 12.29
C PRO A 127 16.57 6.82 12.13
N PHE A 128 16.14 6.54 10.90
CA PHE A 128 15.52 5.26 10.59
C PHE A 128 16.54 4.11 10.71
N HIS A 129 16.09 2.98 11.26
CA HIS A 129 16.89 1.77 11.31
C HIS A 129 16.01 0.51 11.30
N SER A 130 16.25 -0.37 10.33
CA SER A 130 15.70 -1.72 10.31
C SER A 130 16.70 -2.73 10.87
N ALA A 131 16.24 -3.68 11.69
CA ALA A 131 17.07 -4.74 12.22
C ALA A 131 17.30 -5.90 11.22
N THR A 132 16.50 -5.98 10.15
CA THR A 132 16.47 -7.14 9.24
C THR A 132 16.83 -6.81 7.81
N LEU A 133 16.72 -5.55 7.38
CA LEU A 133 17.04 -5.16 6.01
C LEU A 133 18.54 -5.00 5.79
N LEU A 134 18.98 -5.40 4.60
CA LEU A 134 20.31 -5.09 4.06
C LEU A 134 20.36 -3.68 3.48
N GLY A 135 19.28 -3.26 2.82
CA GLY A 135 19.08 -1.91 2.28
C GLY A 135 18.16 -1.05 3.14
N THR A 136 17.37 -0.21 2.48
CA THR A 136 16.33 0.62 3.09
C THR A 136 15.01 0.42 2.36
N PHE A 137 13.92 0.97 2.90
CA PHE A 137 12.71 1.14 2.10
C PHE A 137 12.88 2.28 1.10
N VAL A 138 12.18 2.20 -0.03
CA VAL A 138 12.13 3.23 -1.07
C VAL A 138 10.93 4.12 -0.78
N THR A 139 11.08 5.11 0.11
CA THR A 139 10.03 6.10 0.37
C THR A 139 10.31 7.40 -0.38
N GLY A 140 11.50 7.99 -0.22
CA GLY A 140 11.98 9.13 -1.01
C GLY A 140 10.93 10.23 -1.20
N THR A 141 10.67 10.62 -2.45
CA THR A 141 9.57 11.52 -2.86
C THR A 141 8.26 10.78 -3.17
N GLY A 142 8.22 9.47 -2.95
CA GLY A 142 7.13 8.56 -3.25
C GLY A 142 6.28 8.16 -2.04
N GLY A 143 6.50 8.77 -0.86
CA GLY A 143 5.73 8.52 0.36
C GLY A 143 5.84 7.10 0.92
N ALA A 144 4.83 6.71 1.71
CA ALA A 144 4.74 5.43 2.42
C ALA A 144 4.74 4.18 1.51
N GLY A 145 4.63 4.35 0.18
CA GLY A 145 4.38 3.27 -0.78
C GLY A 145 3.07 3.52 -1.49
N HIS A 146 2.27 2.47 -1.67
CA HIS A 146 0.92 2.60 -2.20
C HIS A 146 -0.07 1.73 -1.41
N HIS A 147 -1.35 1.92 -1.66
CA HIS A 147 -2.39 0.98 -1.27
C HIS A 147 -3.39 0.74 -2.40
N VAL A 148 -4.00 -0.43 -2.38
CA VAL A 148 -5.06 -0.80 -3.31
C VAL A 148 -6.35 -0.90 -2.52
N LEU A 149 -7.33 -0.10 -2.91
CA LEU A 149 -8.62 0.00 -2.25
C LEU A 149 -9.70 -0.63 -3.11
N LEU A 150 -10.70 -1.22 -2.46
CA LEU A 150 -11.80 -1.85 -3.15
C LEU A 150 -12.95 -0.86 -3.31
N SER A 151 -13.49 -0.76 -4.53
CA SER A 151 -14.58 0.15 -4.85
C SER A 151 -15.91 -0.25 -4.21
N LYS A 152 -16.06 -1.53 -3.83
CA LYS A 152 -17.29 -2.05 -3.20
C LYS A 152 -18.55 -1.77 -4.02
N GLY A 153 -18.43 -1.88 -5.35
CA GLY A 153 -19.52 -1.60 -6.28
C GLY A 153 -19.79 -0.12 -6.56
N VAL A 154 -19.00 0.80 -5.99
CA VAL A 154 -19.04 2.23 -6.38
C VAL A 154 -18.53 2.37 -7.81
N PRO A 155 -19.30 2.99 -8.73
CA PRO A 155 -18.89 3.14 -10.13
C PRO A 155 -17.59 3.92 -10.30
N ARG A 156 -16.82 3.56 -11.33
CA ARG A 156 -15.51 4.16 -11.62
C ARG A 156 -15.57 5.67 -11.78
N GLU A 157 -16.58 6.15 -12.48
CA GLU A 157 -16.80 7.56 -12.71
C GLU A 157 -16.91 8.37 -11.41
N GLU A 158 -17.49 7.79 -10.35
CA GLU A 158 -17.72 8.50 -9.09
C GLU A 158 -16.42 8.69 -8.31
N TYR A 159 -15.65 7.62 -8.11
CA TYR A 159 -14.37 7.76 -7.42
C TYR A 159 -13.32 8.49 -8.27
N MET A 160 -13.35 8.39 -9.60
CA MET A 160 -12.46 9.17 -10.46
C MET A 160 -12.78 10.66 -10.46
N ALA A 161 -14.06 11.04 -10.42
CA ALA A 161 -14.45 12.44 -10.24
C ALA A 161 -13.86 13.02 -8.94
N PHE A 162 -13.73 12.22 -7.89
CA PHE A 162 -13.11 12.63 -6.64
C PHE A 162 -11.57 12.64 -6.71
N TYR A 163 -10.93 11.52 -7.02
CA TYR A 163 -9.46 11.39 -6.94
C TYR A 163 -8.74 12.16 -8.06
N GLU A 164 -9.17 12.03 -9.31
CA GLU A 164 -8.58 12.78 -10.43
C GLU A 164 -9.17 14.19 -10.50
N GLY A 165 -10.51 14.30 -10.44
CA GLY A 165 -11.19 15.59 -10.64
C GLY A 165 -11.00 16.60 -9.52
N LEU A 166 -11.07 16.18 -8.24
CA LEU A 166 -10.95 17.08 -7.10
C LEU A 166 -9.54 17.09 -6.51
N LEU A 167 -8.98 15.91 -6.20
CA LEU A 167 -7.66 15.81 -5.56
C LEU A 167 -6.49 15.95 -6.56
N GLY A 168 -6.75 15.81 -7.86
CA GLY A 168 -5.75 16.04 -8.90
C GLY A 168 -4.76 14.89 -9.09
N PHE A 169 -5.08 13.68 -8.62
CA PHE A 169 -4.33 12.47 -8.99
C PHE A 169 -4.41 12.27 -10.51
N ARG A 170 -3.46 11.53 -11.06
CA ARG A 170 -3.42 11.20 -12.48
C ARG A 170 -3.43 9.71 -12.69
N ILE A 171 -3.99 9.28 -13.81
CA ILE A 171 -3.98 7.87 -14.20
C ILE A 171 -2.56 7.49 -14.63
N SER A 172 -2.10 6.38 -14.08
CA SER A 172 -0.82 5.76 -14.38
C SER A 172 -1.02 4.73 -15.48
N ASP A 173 -1.85 3.73 -15.20
CA ASP A 173 -2.24 2.66 -16.12
C ASP A 173 -3.60 2.05 -15.69
N ILE A 174 -4.15 1.21 -16.57
CA ILE A 174 -5.35 0.41 -16.32
C ILE A 174 -5.02 -1.06 -16.64
N ILE A 175 -5.49 -2.00 -15.84
CA ILE A 175 -5.44 -3.43 -16.16
C ILE A 175 -6.87 -3.97 -16.23
N VAL A 176 -7.23 -4.60 -17.35
CA VAL A 176 -8.49 -5.31 -17.54
C VAL A 176 -8.19 -6.73 -17.97
N GLU A 177 -8.44 -7.71 -17.11
CA GLU A 177 -8.19 -9.14 -17.38
C GLU A 177 -9.43 -9.98 -17.08
N GLU A 178 -9.82 -10.86 -18.00
CA GLU A 178 -10.83 -11.89 -17.74
C GLU A 178 -10.17 -13.08 -17.04
N LEU A 179 -10.35 -13.17 -15.72
CA LEU A 179 -9.77 -14.22 -14.87
C LEU A 179 -10.44 -15.59 -15.08
N ALA A 180 -11.74 -15.55 -15.36
CA ALA A 180 -12.57 -16.70 -15.69
C ALA A 180 -13.78 -16.21 -16.49
N PRO A 181 -14.54 -17.08 -17.18
CA PRO A 181 -15.70 -16.67 -17.96
C PRO A 181 -16.68 -15.80 -17.14
N GLY A 182 -16.78 -14.52 -17.49
CA GLY A 182 -17.63 -13.54 -16.81
C GLY A 182 -17.09 -12.96 -15.48
N ILE A 183 -15.85 -13.27 -15.11
CA ILE A 183 -15.13 -12.69 -13.96
C ILE A 183 -13.99 -11.84 -14.52
N VAL A 184 -14.13 -10.53 -14.42
CA VAL A 184 -13.15 -9.56 -14.95
C VAL A 184 -12.54 -8.79 -13.79
N ALA A 185 -11.21 -8.82 -13.71
CA ALA A 185 -10.46 -7.87 -12.89
C ALA A 185 -10.35 -6.55 -13.68
N ASP A 186 -10.82 -5.46 -13.09
CA ASP A 186 -10.75 -4.12 -13.68
C ASP A 186 -10.11 -3.15 -12.68
N LEU A 187 -8.81 -2.93 -12.85
CA LEU A 187 -7.95 -2.15 -11.96
C LEU A 187 -7.54 -0.84 -12.61
N ILE A 188 -7.59 0.26 -11.85
CA ILE A 188 -7.08 1.56 -12.26
C ILE A 188 -6.08 2.08 -11.23
N PHE A 189 -4.91 2.49 -11.71
CA PHE A 189 -3.76 2.90 -10.90
C PHE A 189 -3.55 4.40 -11.03
N LEU A 190 -3.41 5.09 -9.90
CA LEU A 190 -3.28 6.55 -9.85
C LEU A 190 -2.03 7.01 -9.09
N HIS A 191 -1.36 8.02 -9.62
CA HIS A 191 -0.20 8.66 -8.99
C HIS A 191 -0.45 10.12 -8.63
N CYS A 192 0.26 10.57 -7.60
CA CYS A 192 0.38 11.98 -7.20
C CYS A 192 1.83 12.47 -7.16
N ASN A 193 2.79 11.58 -7.42
CA ASN A 193 4.23 11.85 -7.47
C ASN A 193 4.88 10.87 -8.46
N PRO A 194 6.22 10.85 -8.61
CA PRO A 194 6.87 9.95 -9.55
C PRO A 194 6.69 8.45 -9.27
N ARG A 195 6.21 8.00 -8.11
CA ARG A 195 5.89 6.57 -7.93
C ARG A 195 4.80 6.18 -8.94
N HIS A 196 4.92 4.99 -9.54
CA HIS A 196 3.93 4.52 -10.52
C HIS A 196 2.50 4.69 -10.02
N HIS A 197 2.21 4.43 -8.75
CA HIS A 197 0.94 4.79 -8.15
C HIS A 197 1.08 4.97 -6.65
N SER A 198 0.26 5.85 -6.07
CA SER A 198 0.10 5.99 -4.62
C SER A 198 -1.20 5.33 -4.16
N VAL A 199 -2.17 5.19 -5.08
CA VAL A 199 -3.43 4.47 -4.84
C VAL A 199 -3.88 3.77 -6.11
N ALA A 200 -4.49 2.59 -5.97
CA ALA A 200 -5.23 1.95 -7.05
C ALA A 200 -6.61 1.50 -6.57
N PHE A 201 -7.52 1.32 -7.51
CA PHE A 201 -8.88 0.88 -7.24
C PHE A 201 -9.24 -0.33 -8.09
N GLY A 202 -9.94 -1.27 -7.46
CA GLY A 202 -10.50 -2.45 -8.10
C GLY A 202 -11.84 -2.84 -7.51
N ASP A 203 -12.65 -3.57 -8.28
CA ASP A 203 -13.83 -4.24 -7.74
C ASP A 203 -13.58 -5.74 -7.67
N MET A 204 -13.47 -6.27 -6.45
CA MET A 204 -13.24 -7.69 -6.19
C MET A 204 -14.02 -8.13 -4.96
N PRO A 205 -14.54 -9.38 -4.94
CA PRO A 205 -15.27 -9.91 -3.80
C PRO A 205 -14.32 -10.17 -2.63
N HIS A 206 -14.18 -9.18 -1.75
CA HIS A 206 -13.37 -9.26 -0.54
C HIS A 206 -14.06 -8.51 0.60
N ALA A 207 -13.87 -8.95 1.85
CA ALA A 207 -14.57 -8.36 2.99
C ALA A 207 -14.02 -6.97 3.37
N LYS A 208 -12.69 -6.80 3.31
CA LYS A 208 -11.98 -5.59 3.74
C LYS A 208 -12.07 -4.44 2.75
N LYS A 209 -11.85 -3.20 3.17
CA LYS A 209 -11.80 -1.99 2.34
C LYS A 209 -10.48 -1.91 1.57
N THR A 210 -9.38 -2.25 2.21
CA THR A 210 -8.08 -2.38 1.55
C THR A 210 -7.91 -3.80 1.02
N HIS A 211 -7.31 -3.90 -0.16
CA HIS A 211 -6.82 -5.17 -0.71
C HIS A 211 -5.40 -5.41 -0.19
N HIS A 212 -4.51 -4.44 -0.36
CA HIS A 212 -3.19 -4.42 0.25
C HIS A 212 -2.63 -3.01 0.40
N PHE A 213 -1.60 -2.88 1.22
CA PHE A 213 -0.59 -1.83 1.06
C PHE A 213 0.72 -2.44 0.55
N MET A 214 1.60 -1.59 0.01
CA MET A 214 2.87 -2.02 -0.55
C MET A 214 4.06 -1.41 0.18
N LEU A 215 5.08 -2.24 0.40
CA LEU A 215 6.41 -1.84 0.85
C LEU A 215 7.43 -2.12 -0.25
N GLU A 216 8.15 -1.09 -0.67
CA GLU A 216 9.23 -1.21 -1.64
C GLU A 216 10.57 -1.16 -0.90
N VAL A 217 11.45 -2.11 -1.18
CA VAL A 217 12.84 -2.13 -0.69
C VAL A 217 13.82 -1.72 -1.77
N SER A 218 14.97 -1.18 -1.37
CA SER A 218 16.02 -0.74 -2.29
C SER A 218 16.90 -1.89 -2.80
N ASP A 219 16.94 -3.00 -2.07
CA ASP A 219 17.74 -4.17 -2.40
C ASP A 219 16.85 -5.40 -2.65
N ILE A 220 16.98 -6.00 -3.83
CA ILE A 220 16.18 -7.17 -4.21
C ILE A 220 16.37 -8.37 -3.27
N ARG A 221 17.53 -8.47 -2.59
CA ARG A 221 17.79 -9.54 -1.61
C ARG A 221 16.88 -9.42 -0.39
N ASP A 222 16.44 -8.21 -0.05
CA ASP A 222 15.50 -8.00 1.04
C ASP A 222 14.12 -8.59 0.72
N VAL A 223 13.72 -8.64 -0.56
CA VAL A 223 12.51 -9.36 -0.99
C VAL A 223 12.64 -10.86 -0.70
N GLY A 224 13.75 -11.47 -1.11
CA GLY A 224 13.99 -12.90 -0.89
C GLY A 224 14.07 -13.26 0.60
N THR A 225 14.78 -12.46 1.40
CA THR A 225 14.87 -12.74 2.85
C THR A 225 13.55 -12.49 3.58
N ALA A 226 12.75 -11.50 3.18
CA ALA A 226 11.40 -11.30 3.72
C ALA A 226 10.47 -12.46 3.35
N TYR A 227 10.55 -12.95 2.11
CA TYR A 227 9.82 -14.12 1.65
C TYR A 227 10.13 -15.33 2.52
N ASP A 228 11.41 -15.64 2.74
CA ASP A 228 11.83 -16.77 3.59
C ASP A 228 11.36 -16.60 5.04
N ARG A 229 11.52 -15.40 5.64
CA ARG A 229 11.04 -15.12 7.00
C ARG A 229 9.53 -15.35 7.13
N CYS A 230 8.74 -14.89 6.16
CA CYS A 230 7.29 -15.08 6.19
C CYS A 230 6.91 -16.56 6.01
N MET A 231 7.61 -17.28 5.14
CA MET A 231 7.38 -18.71 4.92
C MET A 231 7.75 -19.55 6.15
N ASP A 232 8.91 -19.30 6.77
CA ASP A 232 9.36 -19.96 8.00
C ASP A 232 8.45 -19.64 9.20
N ALA A 233 7.83 -18.47 9.20
CA ALA A 233 6.81 -18.07 10.19
C ALA A 233 5.40 -18.57 9.83
N GLU A 234 5.26 -19.43 8.83
CA GLU A 234 4.00 -20.01 8.35
C GLU A 234 2.92 -18.97 8.04
N GLN A 235 3.32 -17.77 7.59
CA GLN A 235 2.37 -16.73 7.22
C GLN A 235 1.59 -17.13 5.97
N PRO A 236 0.29 -16.79 5.88
CA PRO A 236 -0.49 -17.10 4.69
C PRO A 236 -0.05 -16.21 3.51
N PHE A 237 0.46 -16.82 2.45
CA PHE A 237 0.72 -16.13 1.19
C PHE A 237 -0.57 -15.99 0.38
N GLU A 238 -0.76 -14.85 -0.27
CA GLU A 238 -1.81 -14.67 -1.27
C GLU A 238 -1.28 -14.94 -2.67
N MET A 239 -0.08 -14.43 -2.97
CA MET A 239 0.61 -14.67 -4.24
C MET A 239 2.10 -14.89 -3.97
N THR A 240 2.66 -15.95 -4.56
CA THR A 240 4.11 -16.20 -4.53
C THR A 240 4.87 -15.18 -5.39
N LEU A 241 6.21 -15.21 -5.40
CA LEU A 241 7.02 -14.30 -6.21
C LEU A 241 6.55 -14.17 -7.67
N GLY A 242 6.53 -12.92 -8.16
CA GLY A 242 6.17 -12.60 -9.53
C GLY A 242 6.51 -11.18 -9.91
N MET A 243 5.98 -10.74 -11.06
CA MET A 243 6.21 -9.39 -11.55
C MET A 243 5.00 -8.84 -12.29
N HIS A 244 4.61 -7.61 -11.98
CA HIS A 244 3.56 -6.89 -12.68
C HIS A 244 4.04 -6.30 -14.02
N PRO A 245 3.15 -6.13 -15.02
CA PRO A 245 3.53 -5.58 -16.32
C PRO A 245 3.48 -4.05 -16.40
N ASN A 246 2.73 -3.38 -15.53
CA ASN A 246 2.58 -1.92 -15.52
C ASN A 246 3.74 -1.23 -14.81
N ASP A 247 3.98 -1.56 -13.54
CA ASP A 247 4.98 -0.90 -12.70
C ASP A 247 6.30 -1.68 -12.59
N HIS A 248 6.35 -2.87 -13.19
CA HIS A 248 7.49 -3.80 -13.12
C HIS A 248 7.88 -4.25 -11.70
N MET A 249 6.99 -4.09 -10.73
CA MET A 249 7.27 -4.47 -9.35
C MET A 249 7.53 -5.98 -9.27
N PHE A 250 8.74 -6.34 -8.84
CA PHE A 250 9.07 -7.72 -8.48
C PHE A 250 8.73 -7.93 -7.01
N SER A 251 7.68 -8.71 -6.73
CA SER A 251 7.08 -8.77 -5.40
C SER A 251 6.51 -10.14 -5.07
N PHE A 252 6.09 -10.29 -3.81
CA PHE A 252 5.18 -11.31 -3.34
C PHE A 252 4.11 -10.69 -2.44
N TYR A 253 3.06 -11.45 -2.15
CA TYR A 253 1.96 -11.01 -1.31
C TYR A 253 1.75 -11.94 -0.13
N VAL A 254 1.75 -11.37 1.07
CA VAL A 254 1.52 -12.08 2.33
C VAL A 254 0.42 -11.41 3.13
N ARG A 255 -0.43 -12.20 3.78
CA ARG A 255 -1.54 -11.69 4.58
C ARG A 255 -1.07 -11.11 5.89
N THR A 256 -1.61 -9.94 6.21
CA THR A 256 -1.53 -9.32 7.54
C THR A 256 -2.35 -10.13 8.55
N PRO A 257 -2.15 -9.90 9.87
CA PRO A 257 -3.01 -10.48 10.92
C PRO A 257 -4.49 -10.11 10.74
N SER A 258 -4.80 -8.96 10.15
CA SER A 258 -6.17 -8.52 9.86
C SER A 258 -6.74 -9.10 8.56
N GLY A 259 -5.98 -9.93 7.83
CA GLY A 259 -6.48 -10.73 6.71
C GLY A 259 -6.49 -10.07 5.32
N PHE A 260 -6.19 -8.77 5.20
CA PHE A 260 -5.79 -8.16 3.93
C PHE A 260 -4.28 -8.32 3.71
N SER A 261 -3.76 -8.01 2.52
CA SER A 261 -2.38 -8.35 2.16
C SER A 261 -1.37 -7.19 2.28
N VAL A 262 -0.10 -7.56 2.25
CA VAL A 262 1.02 -6.67 1.97
C VAL A 262 1.67 -7.14 0.69
N GLU A 263 1.84 -6.24 -0.27
CA GLU A 263 2.78 -6.43 -1.36
C GLU A 263 4.18 -6.03 -0.88
N TYR A 264 5.14 -6.94 -0.96
CA TYR A 264 6.53 -6.64 -0.59
C TYR A 264 7.41 -6.77 -1.82
N GLY A 265 7.95 -5.65 -2.30
CA GLY A 265 8.49 -5.56 -3.65
C GLY A 265 9.76 -4.77 -3.82
N TRP A 266 10.34 -4.88 -5.01
CA TRP A 266 11.53 -4.16 -5.45
C TRP A 266 11.42 -3.77 -6.92
N GLY A 267 11.98 -2.61 -7.27
CA GLY A 267 12.26 -2.24 -8.65
C GLY A 267 11.09 -1.59 -9.38
N GLY A 268 10.20 -0.92 -8.65
CA GLY A 268 9.06 -0.21 -9.23
C GLY A 268 9.49 0.89 -10.19
N LEU A 269 8.76 1.06 -11.29
CA LEU A 269 8.97 2.13 -12.24
C LEU A 269 8.59 3.49 -11.63
N LEU A 270 9.33 4.51 -12.06
CA LEU A 270 8.99 5.91 -11.81
C LEU A 270 8.35 6.54 -13.04
N ILE A 271 7.28 7.30 -12.82
CA ILE A 271 6.56 8.07 -13.81
C ILE A 271 7.21 9.45 -13.96
N ASP A 272 7.44 9.81 -15.21
CA ASP A 272 7.68 11.19 -15.64
C ASP A 272 6.44 11.67 -16.40
N ASP A 273 5.71 12.62 -15.81
CA ASP A 273 4.48 13.18 -16.35
C ASP A 273 4.63 13.79 -17.76
N GLU A 274 5.84 14.19 -18.16
CA GLU A 274 6.07 14.77 -19.49
C GLU A 274 6.16 13.70 -20.59
N THR A 275 6.56 12.48 -20.23
CA THR A 275 6.88 11.42 -21.18
C THR A 275 6.02 10.16 -21.02
N TRP A 276 5.34 10.02 -19.88
CA TRP A 276 4.50 8.85 -19.59
C TRP A 276 3.29 8.79 -20.50
N GLN A 277 2.97 7.57 -20.94
CA GLN A 277 1.80 7.28 -21.75
C GLN A 277 0.98 6.22 -21.06
N VAL A 278 -0.21 6.60 -20.61
CA VAL A 278 -1.17 5.69 -19.98
C VAL A 278 -1.54 4.57 -20.96
N ARG A 279 -1.51 3.34 -20.47
CA ARG A 279 -1.88 2.13 -21.21
C ARG A 279 -3.00 1.38 -20.51
N THR A 280 -3.76 0.66 -21.31
CA THR A 280 -4.62 -0.42 -20.83
C THR A 280 -3.94 -1.75 -21.16
N LEU A 281 -3.71 -2.54 -20.13
CA LEU A 281 -3.06 -3.85 -20.20
C LEU A 281 -4.09 -4.96 -20.02
N ASP A 282 -3.82 -6.11 -20.62
CA ASP A 282 -4.74 -7.25 -20.72
C ASP A 282 -4.42 -8.39 -19.72
N ARG A 283 -3.48 -8.16 -18.81
CA ARG A 283 -3.00 -9.15 -17.84
C ARG A 283 -2.47 -8.47 -16.57
N LEU A 284 -2.69 -9.12 -15.42
CA LEU A 284 -2.22 -8.69 -14.10
C LEU A 284 -0.74 -8.98 -13.90
N HIS A 285 -0.20 -10.02 -14.53
CA HIS A 285 1.15 -10.52 -14.24
C HIS A 285 1.93 -10.78 -15.53
N SER A 286 3.19 -10.34 -15.56
CA SER A 286 4.15 -10.71 -16.61
C SER A 286 4.58 -12.18 -16.46
N TRP A 287 4.80 -12.59 -15.21
CA TRP A 287 5.10 -13.96 -14.79
C TRP A 287 4.92 -14.08 -13.27
N GLY A 288 4.87 -15.31 -12.75
CA GLY A 288 4.79 -15.55 -11.29
C GLY A 288 3.44 -15.16 -10.70
N HIS A 289 3.43 -14.61 -9.48
CA HIS A 289 2.23 -14.20 -8.74
C HIS A 289 1.15 -15.29 -8.71
N ARG A 290 1.59 -16.53 -8.56
CA ARG A 290 0.70 -17.68 -8.52
C ARG A 290 0.12 -17.84 -7.11
N PRO A 291 -1.13 -18.30 -6.98
CA PRO A 291 -1.63 -18.77 -5.69
C PRO A 291 -0.73 -19.87 -5.12
N PRO A 292 -0.46 -19.89 -3.81
CA PRO A 292 0.45 -20.86 -3.20
C PRO A 292 0.01 -22.31 -3.43
N GLU A 293 -1.30 -22.59 -3.50
CA GLU A 293 -1.83 -23.93 -3.76
C GLU A 293 -1.45 -24.42 -5.17
N ALA A 294 -1.47 -23.52 -6.16
CA ALA A 294 -1.07 -23.85 -7.52
C ALA A 294 0.44 -24.14 -7.60
N VAL A 295 1.25 -23.39 -6.85
CA VAL A 295 2.71 -23.64 -6.76
C VAL A 295 2.98 -24.97 -6.05
N HIS A 296 2.32 -25.23 -4.93
CA HIS A 296 2.41 -26.49 -4.20
C HIS A 296 2.08 -27.69 -5.10
N GLU A 297 0.98 -27.63 -5.84
CA GLU A 297 0.57 -28.69 -6.75
C GLU A 297 1.60 -28.93 -7.88
N LEU A 298 2.10 -27.86 -8.51
CA LEU A 298 3.06 -27.96 -9.60
C LEU A 298 4.42 -28.50 -9.13
N LEU A 299 4.92 -28.04 -7.99
CA LEU A 299 6.19 -28.53 -7.42
C LEU A 299 6.05 -29.94 -6.87
N GLY A 300 4.92 -30.28 -6.23
CA GLY A 300 4.66 -31.62 -5.71
C GLY A 300 4.53 -32.68 -6.80
N ARG A 301 4.14 -32.30 -8.02
CA ARG A 301 4.11 -33.18 -9.20
C ARG A 301 5.47 -33.34 -9.88
N ALA A 302 6.45 -32.49 -9.56
CA ALA A 302 7.76 -32.54 -10.19
C ALA A 302 8.51 -33.83 -9.77
N PRO A 303 9.25 -34.49 -10.67
CA PRO A 303 10.08 -35.63 -10.30
C PRO A 303 11.12 -35.23 -9.24
N PHE A 304 11.35 -36.10 -8.26
CA PHE A 304 12.43 -35.92 -7.30
C PHE A 304 13.78 -35.82 -8.04
N THR A 305 14.46 -34.69 -7.88
CA THR A 305 15.75 -34.42 -8.53
C THR A 305 16.93 -34.95 -7.73
N ASN A 306 16.78 -35.10 -6.40
CA ASN A 306 17.79 -35.67 -5.51
C ASN A 306 17.60 -37.18 -5.35
N GLN A 307 17.73 -37.94 -6.44
CA GLN A 307 17.90 -39.38 -6.33
C GLN A 307 19.35 -39.65 -5.93
N SER A 308 19.59 -40.35 -4.81
CA SER A 308 20.90 -40.92 -4.54
C SER A 308 21.30 -41.78 -5.73
N PRO A 309 22.50 -41.63 -6.31
CA PRO A 309 22.93 -42.52 -7.37
C PRO A 309 22.85 -43.95 -6.85
N GLU A 310 22.07 -44.80 -7.51
CA GLU A 310 22.00 -46.22 -7.22
C GLU A 310 23.43 -46.79 -7.24
N GLY A 311 23.97 -47.14 -6.07
CA GLY A 311 25.27 -47.81 -5.95
C GLY A 311 26.32 -47.16 -5.04
N ALA A 312 26.05 -46.06 -4.34
CA ALA A 312 26.95 -45.58 -3.28
C ALA A 312 26.63 -46.27 -1.93
N HIS A 313 27.07 -47.52 -1.78
CA HIS A 313 27.27 -48.18 -0.49
C HIS A 313 28.68 -47.94 0.02
#